data_AF-A0A1V8M5J6-F1
#
_entry.id   AF-A0A1V8M5J6-F1
#
_cell.length_a   1.000
_cell.length_b   1.000
_cell.length_c   1.000
_cell.angle_alpha   90.00
_cell.angle_beta   90.00
_cell.angle_gamma   90.00
#
_symmetry.space_group_name_H-M   'P 1'
#
loop_
_entity.id
_entity.type
_entity.pdbx_description
1 polymer ?
#
loop_
_entity_poly.entity_id
_entity_poly.type
_entity_poly.pdbx_seq_one_letter_code
_entity_poly.pdbx_strand_id
1 'polypeptide(L)' 'MVKTATYLALSIKDKTIALVGAIILFTIKQSDALFNLCCAITAVQLLPAGIYITMNGKIFAWVKVVKDKQRGEITAI' A
#
# COMPACT_ATOMS: atom_id res chain seq x y z
N MET A 1 -8.53 2.04 0.43
CA MET A 1 -7.12 2.35 0.16
C MET A 1 -6.93 3.14 -1.13
N VAL A 2 -7.29 2.63 -2.32
CA VAL A 2 -7.13 3.40 -3.58
C VAL A 2 -7.81 4.79 -3.53
N LYS A 3 -9.08 4.88 -3.10
CA LYS A 3 -9.78 6.17 -2.93
C LYS A 3 -9.04 7.13 -1.99
N THR A 4 -8.47 6.61 -0.90
CA THR A 4 -7.66 7.39 0.05
C THR A 4 -6.39 7.91 -0.61
N ALA A 5 -5.69 7.06 -1.38
CA ALA A 5 -4.51 7.46 -2.13
C ALA A 5 -4.83 8.56 -3.15
N THR A 6 -5.94 8.42 -3.88
CA THR A 6 -6.41 9.45 -4.82
C THR A 6 -6.68 10.78 -4.11
N TYR A 7 -7.34 10.75 -2.95
CA TYR A 7 -7.60 11.98 -2.19
C TYR A 7 -6.31 12.65 -1.70
N LEU A 8 -5.35 11.87 -1.19
CA LEU A 8 -4.06 12.39 -0.74
C LEU A 8 -3.23 12.97 -1.90
N ALA A 9 -3.34 12.39 -3.10
CA ALA A 9 -2.61 12.85 -4.28
C ALA A 9 -3.04 14.26 -4.74
N LEU A 10 -4.26 14.69 -4.38
CA LEU A 10 -4.77 16.02 -4.71
C LEU A 10 -4.09 17.13 -3.90
N SER A 11 -3.62 16.83 -2.68
CA SER A 11 -3.17 17.84 -1.72
C SER A 11 -1.71 17.71 -1.28
N ILE A 12 -1.09 16.54 -1.43
CA ILE A 12 0.29 16.30 -0.97
C ILE A 12 1.16 15.87 -2.15
N LYS A 13 2.18 16.68 -2.47
CA LYS A 13 3.10 16.43 -3.60
C LYS A 13 4.55 16.16 -3.17
N ASP A 14 4.96 16.68 -2.01
CA ASP A 14 6.38 16.70 -1.61
C ASP A 14 6.70 15.71 -0.47
N LYS A 15 5.91 14.64 -0.34
CA LYS A 15 6.12 13.61 0.68
C LYS A 15 6.00 12.22 0.08
N THR A 16 6.78 11.28 0.63
CA THR A 16 6.60 9.85 0.38
C THR A 16 5.59 9.30 1.38
N ILE A 17 4.43 8.84 0.88
CA ILE A 17 3.35 8.29 1.70
C ILE A 17 3.16 6.83 1.32
N ALA A 18 3.26 5.94 2.29
CA ALA A 18 2.94 4.52 2.12
C ALA A 18 1.64 4.17 2.84
N LEU A 19 0.62 3.73 2.09
CA LEU A 19 -0.60 3.17 2.63
C LEU A 19 -0.43 1.65 2.78
N VAL A 20 -0.36 1.19 4.03
CA VAL A 20 -0.23 -0.23 4.34
C VAL A 20 -1.60 -0.85 4.61
N GLY A 21 -1.79 -2.07 4.12
CA GLY A 21 -2.93 -2.92 4.45
C GLY A 21 -2.51 -4.34 4.76
N ALA A 22 -3.45 -5.15 5.24
CA ALA A 22 -3.29 -6.58 5.42
C ALA A 22 -4.60 -7.27 5.04
N ILE A 23 -4.52 -8.49 4.51
CA ILE A 23 -5.70 -9.33 4.30
C ILE A 23 -6.04 -10.05 5.60
N ILE A 24 -5.03 -10.52 6.33
CA ILE A 24 -5.17 -11.22 7.60
C ILE A 24 -4.91 -10.23 8.73
N LEU A 25 -5.84 -10.15 9.69
CA LEU A 25 -5.71 -9.29 10.86
C LEU A 25 -4.41 -9.58 11.62
N PHE A 26 -3.70 -8.54 12.05
CA PHE A 26 -2.41 -8.65 12.74
C PHE A 26 -2.41 -9.59 13.95
N THR A 27 -3.54 -9.72 14.65
CA THR A 27 -3.67 -10.60 15.83
C THR A 27 -3.70 -12.09 15.50
N ILE A 28 -3.88 -12.45 14.22
CA ILE A 28 -3.93 -13.84 13.76
C ILE A 28 -2.50 -14.29 13.40
N LYS A 29 -2.17 -15.54 13.79
CA LYS A 29 -0.87 -16.15 13.42
C LYS A 29 -0.70 -16.17 11.90
N GLN A 30 0.54 -15.98 11.44
CA GLN A 30 0.89 -15.93 10.00
C GLN A 30 0.19 -14.81 9.22
N SER A 31 -0.18 -13.71 9.90
CA SER A 31 -0.67 -12.50 9.24
C SER A 31 0.39 -11.88 8.31
N ASP A 32 -0.07 -11.36 7.17
CA ASP A 32 0.72 -10.58 6.22
C ASP A 32 1.01 -9.14 6.68
N ALA A 33 0.39 -8.70 7.78
CA ALA A 33 0.45 -7.32 8.26
C ALA A 33 1.89 -6.85 8.55
N LEU A 34 2.70 -7.66 9.24
CA LEU A 34 4.07 -7.27 9.59
C LEU A 34 4.95 -7.17 8.33
N PHE A 35 4.78 -8.09 7.39
CA PHE A 35 5.54 -8.07 6.15
C PHE A 35 5.17 -6.85 5.28
N ASN A 36 3.87 -6.56 5.15
CA ASN A 36 3.40 -5.37 4.42
C ASN A 36 3.84 -4.06 5.09
N LEU A 37 3.96 -4.05 6.43
CA LEU A 37 4.51 -2.91 7.19
C LEU A 37 5.99 -2.71 6.90
N CYS A 38 6.79 -3.77 6.86
CA CYS A 38 8.20 -3.68 6.45
C CYS A 38 8.31 -3.08 5.03
N CYS A 39 7.48 -3.52 4.08
CA CYS A 39 7.43 -2.91 2.75
C CYS A 39 7.12 -1.40 2.80
N ALA A 40 6.22 -0.97 3.69
CA ALA A 40 5.88 0.45 3.84
C ALA A 40 7.06 1.26 4.39
N ILE A 41 7.76 0.73 5.39
CA ILE A 41 8.96 1.35 5.98
C ILE A 41 10.06 1.49 4.91
N THR A 42 10.29 0.44 4.12
CA THR A 42 11.23 0.48 2.99
C THR A 42 10.82 1.53 1.95
N ALA A 43 9.53 1.61 1.61
CA ALA A 43 9.02 2.59 0.65
C ALA A 43 9.31 4.03 1.08
N VAL A 44 9.02 4.39 2.34
CA VAL A 44 9.21 5.77 2.82
C VAL A 44 10.68 6.17 2.94
N GLN A 45 11.60 5.22 3.07
CA GLN A 45 13.04 5.49 3.16
C GLN A 45 13.71 5.60 1.79
N LEU A 46 13.28 4.80 0.81
CA LEU A 46 14.02 4.62 -0.44
C LEU A 46 13.35 5.24 -1.67
N LEU A 47 12.04 5.47 -1.64
CA LEU A 47 11.30 5.92 -2.82
C LEU A 47 11.14 7.45 -2.85
N PRO A 48 11.12 8.05 -4.05
CA PRO A 48 10.86 9.47 -4.21
C PRO A 48 9.45 9.84 -3.72
N ALA A 49 9.25 11.14 -3.50
CA ALA A 49 7.95 11.69 -3.13
C ALA A 49 6.84 11.16 -4.05
N GLY A 50 5.75 10.72 -3.44
CA GLY A 50 4.72 9.95 -4.11
C GLY A 50 3.91 9.11 -3.13
N ILE A 51 2.81 8.57 -3.63
CA ILE A 51 1.91 7.74 -2.82
C ILE A 51 2.02 6.29 -3.29
N TYR A 52 2.28 5.41 -2.34
CA TYR A 52 2.49 4.00 -2.56
C TYR A 52 1.50 3.18 -1.73
N ILE A 53 1.19 2.00 -2.21
CA ILE A 53 0.34 1.03 -1.53
C ILE A 53 1.18 -0.22 -1.27
N THR A 54 1.20 -0.71 -0.03
CA THR A 54 1.90 -1.93 0.35
C THR A 54 0.92 -3.00 0.79
N MET A 55 0.87 -4.08 0.01
CA MET A 55 0.02 -5.25 0.22
C MET A 55 0.66 -6.44 -0.49
N ASN A 56 0.37 -7.66 -0.02
CA ASN A 56 0.85 -8.90 -0.62
C ASN A 56 2.39 -8.93 -0.77
N GLY A 57 3.10 -8.28 0.15
CA GLY A 57 4.56 -8.22 0.13
C GLY A 57 5.18 -7.39 -0.98
N LYS A 58 4.38 -6.52 -1.63
CA LYS A 58 4.81 -5.70 -2.76
C LYS A 58 4.54 -4.23 -2.48
N ILE A 59 5.29 -3.37 -3.15
CA ILE A 59 5.10 -1.92 -3.16
C ILE A 59 4.57 -1.52 -4.52
N PHE A 60 3.43 -0.84 -4.56
CA PHE A 60 2.80 -0.39 -5.78
C PHE A 60 2.67 1.13 -5.80
N ALA A 61 2.86 1.75 -6.97
CA ALA A 61 2.43 3.14 -7.17
C ALA A 61 0.89 3.19 -7.18
N TRP A 62 0.30 4.15 -6.47
CA TRP A 62 -1.16 4.19 -6.27
C TRP A 62 -1.97 4.25 -7.59
N VAL A 63 -1.41 4.84 -8.64
CA VAL A 63 -2.06 4.96 -9.96
C VAL A 63 -2.10 3.65 -10.74
N LYS A 64 -1.29 2.66 -10.36
CA LYS A 64 -1.14 1.40 -11.10
C LYS A 64 -1.81 0.23 -10.41
N VAL A 65 -2.83 0.46 -9.58
CA VAL A 65 -3.48 -0.63 -8.83
C VAL A 65 -4.98 -0.64 -8.91
N VAL A 66 -5.54 -1.85 -8.93
CA VAL A 66 -6.97 -2.10 -8.73
C VAL A 66 -7.17 -3.08 -7.58
N LYS A 67 -8.27 -2.93 -6.83
CA LYS A 67 -8.67 -3.95 -5.85
C LYS A 67 -9.54 -4.97 -6.55
N ASP A 68 -9.03 -6.20 -6.68
CA ASP A 68 -9.82 -7.34 -7.08
C ASP A 68 -10.74 -7.72 -5.91
N LYS A 69 -12.04 -7.52 -6.08
CA LYS A 69 -13.04 -7.82 -5.04
C LYS A 69 -13.32 -9.32 -4.90
N GLN A 70 -13.10 -10.10 -5.95
CA GLN A 70 -13.35 -11.55 -5.91
C GLN A 70 -12.24 -12.25 -5.13
N ARG A 71 -10.98 -11.84 -5.35
CA ARG A 71 -9.81 -12.41 -4.66
C ARG A 71 -9.48 -11.71 -3.35
N GLY A 72 -10.00 -10.49 -3.14
CA GLY A 72 -9.67 -9.67 -1.98
C GLY A 72 -8.28 -9.02 -2.05
N GLU A 73 -7.63 -9.08 -3.21
CA GLU A 73 -6.23 -8.68 -3.42
C GLU A 73 -6.09 -7.30 -4.08
N ILE A 74 -4.90 -6.72 -3.96
CA ILE A 74 -4.49 -5.58 -4.79
C ILE A 74 -3.56 -6.08 -5.88
N THR A 75 -3.94 -5.81 -7.12
CA THR A 75 -3.19 -6.20 -8.31
C THR A 75 -2.74 -4.97 -9.08
N ALA A 76 -1.62 -5.11 -9.78
CA ALA A 76 -1.20 -4.10 -10.73
C ALA A 76 -2.16 -4.10 -11.93
N ILE A 77 -2.42 -2.90 -12.47
CA ILE A 77 -3.13 -2.72 -13.76
C ILE A 77 -2.17 -3.00 -14.91
#